data_AF-A0A3S0UR46-F1
#
_entry.id   AF-A0A3S0UR46-F1
#
_cell.length_a   1.000
_cell.length_b   1.000
_cell.length_c   1.000
_cell.angle_alpha   90.00
_cell.angle_beta   90.00
_cell.angle_gamma   90.00
#
_symmetry.space_group_name_H-M   'P 1'
#
loop_
_entity.id
_entity.type
_entity.pdbx_description
1 polymer ?
#
loop_
_entity_poly.entity_id
_entity_poly.type
_entity_poly.pdbx_seq_one_letter_code
_entity_poly.pdbx_strand_id
1 'polypeptide(L)' 'AARPRGGAFDVRGGRARWLRAARDAGGHGPVRLVDDLVDSRGSLAEAGRVLREAGAQGVLPLVLAQAG' A
#
# COMPACT_ATOMS: atom_id res chain seq x y z
N ALA A 1 -12.30 23.15 -4.36
CA ALA A 1 -11.79 22.21 -3.35
C ALA A 1 -10.44 21.69 -3.81
N ALA A 2 -9.37 21.92 -3.04
CA ALA A 2 -8.02 21.47 -3.40
C ALA A 2 -7.99 19.92 -3.37
N ARG A 3 -7.63 19.29 -4.50
CA ARG A 3 -7.44 17.84 -4.55
C ARG A 3 -6.23 17.48 -3.70
N PRO A 4 -6.33 16.55 -2.73
CA PRO A 4 -5.16 16.11 -1.97
C PRO A 4 -4.15 15.51 -2.94
N ARG A 5 -2.95 16.10 -3.01
CA ARG A 5 -1.83 15.60 -3.80
C ARG A 5 -1.07 14.59 -2.95
N GLY A 6 -1.35 13.30 -3.16
CA GLY A 6 -0.68 12.18 -2.49
C GLY A 6 -1.32 11.83 -1.14
N GLY A 7 -1.89 10.63 -1.05
CA GLY A 7 -2.38 10.05 0.19
C GLY A 7 -1.34 9.15 0.82
N ALA A 8 -0.79 9.53 1.97
CA ALA A 8 -0.10 8.60 2.85
C ALA A 8 -1.17 7.89 3.69
N PHE A 9 -1.40 6.61 3.42
CA PHE A 9 -2.33 5.79 4.18
C PHE A 9 -1.55 5.05 5.26
N ASP A 10 -1.82 5.37 6.54
CA ASP A 10 -1.31 4.57 7.67
C ASP A 10 -2.13 3.27 7.73
N VAL A 11 -1.49 2.16 7.37
CA VAL A 11 -2.15 0.88 7.19
C VAL A 11 -2.07 0.02 8.46
N ARG A 12 -1.99 0.60 9.66
CA ARG A 12 -1.96 -0.22 10.88
C ARG A 12 -3.21 -1.08 11.06
N GLY A 13 -3.06 -2.40 10.84
CA GLY A 13 -3.66 -3.65 11.41
C GLY A 13 -4.85 -4.34 10.72
N GLY A 14 -5.18 -5.61 11.05
CA GLY A 14 -6.34 -6.44 10.62
C GLY A 14 -6.79 -6.49 9.12
N ARG A 15 -6.45 -7.55 8.36
CA ARG A 15 -6.61 -7.72 6.88
C ARG A 15 -7.79 -7.02 6.17
N ALA A 16 -9.00 -7.06 6.72
CA ALA A 16 -10.18 -6.46 6.09
C ALA A 16 -10.17 -4.91 6.05
N ARG A 17 -9.50 -4.23 6.99
CA ARG A 17 -9.36 -2.76 6.94
C ARG A 17 -8.30 -2.30 5.94
N TRP A 18 -7.27 -3.11 5.71
CA TRP A 18 -6.25 -2.88 4.66
C TRP A 18 -6.88 -2.83 3.27
N LEU A 19 -7.80 -3.76 2.97
CA LEU A 19 -8.48 -3.85 1.67
C LEU A 19 -9.39 -2.64 1.37
N ARG A 20 -10.00 -2.06 2.42
CA ARG A 20 -10.84 -0.85 2.28
C ARG A 20 -10.00 0.39 1.99
N ALA A 21 -8.93 0.61 2.76
CA ALA A 21 -8.02 1.73 2.53
C ALA A 21 -7.36 1.68 1.13
N ALA A 22 -7.03 0.48 0.65
CA ALA A 22 -6.50 0.27 -0.70
C ALA A 22 -7.46 0.71 -1.81
N ARG A 23 -8.77 0.45 -1.67
CA ARG A 23 -9.80 0.88 -2.63
C ARG A 23 -9.95 2.39 -2.68
N ASP A 24 -9.90 3.06 -1.55
CA ASP A 24 -9.97 4.52 -1.51
C ASP A 24 -8.70 5.14 -2.12
N ALA A 25 -7.54 4.51 -1.93
CA ALA A 25 -6.25 4.99 -2.43
C ALA A 25 -6.15 5.08 -3.97
N GLY A 26 -6.89 4.26 -4.73
CA GLY A 26 -6.90 4.28 -6.20
C GLY A 26 -7.34 5.62 -6.81
N GLY A 27 -8.08 6.44 -6.05
CA GLY A 27 -8.51 7.78 -6.49
C GLY A 27 -7.46 8.89 -6.31
N HIS A 28 -6.32 8.62 -5.67
CA HIS A 28 -5.45 9.65 -5.09
C HIS A 28 -4.00 9.72 -5.63
N GLY A 29 -3.66 8.90 -6.63
CA GLY A 29 -2.33 8.89 -7.26
C GLY A 29 -1.45 7.71 -6.82
N PRO A 30 -0.11 7.85 -6.82
CA PRO A 30 0.78 6.79 -6.39
C PRO A 30 0.66 6.52 -4.87
N VAL A 31 0.70 5.25 -4.50
CA VAL A 31 0.57 4.76 -3.11
C VAL A 31 1.94 4.28 -2.60
N ARG A 32 2.30 4.69 -1.38
CA ARG A 32 3.47 4.14 -0.67
C ARG A 32 3.04 3.01 0.25
N LEU A 33 3.62 1.83 0.04
CA LEU A 33 3.44 0.67 0.92
C LEU A 33 4.62 0.62 1.89
N VAL A 34 4.34 0.70 3.19
CA VAL A 34 5.36 0.64 4.24
C VAL A 34 5.18 -0.64 5.04
N ASP A 35 6.26 -1.40 5.18
CA ASP A 35 6.32 -2.59 6.03
C ASP A 35 7.56 -2.51 6.92
N ASP A 36 7.52 -3.07 8.13
CA ASP A 36 8.65 -3.03 9.06
C ASP A 36 9.65 -4.14 8.75
N LEU A 37 9.18 -5.34 8.41
CA LEU A 37 10.02 -6.49 8.11
C LEU A 37 9.43 -7.31 6.96
N VAL A 38 10.27 -7.63 5.98
CA VAL A 38 9.92 -8.58 4.91
C VAL A 38 10.84 -9.79 4.93
N ASP A 39 10.27 -10.99 4.79
CA ASP A 39 11.04 -12.23 4.61
C ASP A 39 11.12 -12.57 3.11
N SER A 40 10.24 -13.45 2.62
CA SER A 40 10.21 -13.89 1.21
C SER A 40 9.71 -12.88 0.17
N ARG A 41 9.27 -11.68 0.59
CA ARG A 41 8.59 -10.67 -0.24
C ARG A 41 7.20 -11.08 -0.79
N GLY A 42 6.70 -12.27 -0.48
CA GLY A 42 5.39 -12.74 -0.96
C GLY A 42 4.23 -11.83 -0.55
N SER A 43 4.19 -11.41 0.72
CA SER A 43 3.16 -10.49 1.24
C SER A 43 3.23 -9.11 0.59
N LEU A 44 4.45 -8.62 0.31
CA LEU A 44 4.68 -7.32 -0.35
C LEU A 44 4.19 -7.34 -1.81
N ALA A 45 4.44 -8.45 -2.52
CA ALA A 45 3.97 -8.64 -3.89
C ALA A 45 2.43 -8.69 -3.96
N GLU A 46 1.80 -9.44 -3.06
CA GLU A 46 0.34 -9.56 -3.00
C GLU A 46 -0.34 -8.23 -2.63
N ALA A 47 0.20 -7.49 -1.66
CA ALA A 47 -0.29 -6.15 -1.34
C ALA A 47 -0.17 -5.20 -2.54
N GLY A 48 0.94 -5.27 -3.28
CA GLY A 48 1.12 -4.51 -4.51
C GLY A 48 0.13 -4.89 -5.62
N ARG A 49 -0.26 -6.17 -5.72
CA ARG A 49 -1.30 -6.63 -6.66
C ARG A 49 -2.65 -6.02 -6.31
N VAL A 50 -3.08 -6.17 -5.06
CA VAL A 50 -4.35 -5.64 -4.55
C VAL A 50 -4.47 -4.12 -4.74
N LEU A 51 -3.40 -3.37 -4.46
CA LEU A 51 -3.38 -1.91 -4.64
C LEU A 51 -3.53 -1.50 -6.11
N ARG A 52 -2.91 -2.23 -7.04
CA ARG A 52 -3.05 -1.96 -8.49
C ARG A 52 -4.45 -2.31 -8.99
N GLU A 53 -5.02 -3.42 -8.52
CA GLU A 53 -6.41 -3.81 -8.82
C GLU A 53 -7.42 -2.80 -8.27
N ALA A 54 -7.08 -2.13 -7.17
CA ALA A 54 -7.85 -1.03 -6.61
C ALA A 54 -7.69 0.31 -7.36
N GLY A 55 -6.83 0.38 -8.38
CA GLY A 55 -6.65 1.56 -9.22
C GLY A 55 -5.48 2.47 -8.84
N ALA A 56 -4.56 2.04 -7.95
CA ALA A 56 -3.37 2.82 -7.65
C ALA A 56 -2.53 3.06 -8.91
N GLN A 57 -2.22 4.34 -9.20
CA GLN A 57 -1.44 4.72 -10.39
C GLN A 57 0.03 4.25 -10.32
N GLY A 58 0.51 3.95 -9.12
CA GLY A 58 1.81 3.37 -8.85
C GLY A 58 1.88 2.85 -7.42
N VAL A 59 2.71 1.84 -7.17
CA VAL A 59 2.96 1.30 -5.82
C VAL A 59 4.44 1.42 -5.54
N LEU A 60 4.78 2.16 -4.47
CA LEU A 60 6.14 2.45 -4.04
C LEU A 60 6.40 1.73 -2.71
N PRO A 61 7.03 0.55 -2.73
CA PRO A 61 7.35 -0.18 -1.51
C PRO A 61 8.53 0.46 -0.76
N LEU A 62 8.42 0.52 0.56
CA LEU A 62 9.49 0.84 1.50
C LEU A 62 9.42 -0.20 2.62
N VAL A 63 10.52 -0.90 2.86
CA VAL A 63 10.61 -1.85 3.98
C VAL A 63 11.75 -1.42 4.88
N LEU A 64 11.52 -1.43 6.20
CA LEU A 64 12.53 -1.01 7.18
C LEU A 64 13.62 -2.07 7.38
N ALA A 65 13.27 -3.35 7.28
CA ALA A 65 14.20 -4.47 7.40
C ALA A 65 13.83 -5.64 6.47
N GLN A 66 14.82 -6.43 6.07
CA GLN A 66 14.60 -7.69 5.36
C GLN A 66 15.19 -8.83 6.21
N ALA A 67 14.37 -9.84 6.51
CA ALA A 67 14.85 -11.13 7.01
C ALA A 67 15.27 -11.99 5.81
N GLY A 68 16.48 -12.55 5.88
CA GLY A 68 17.12 -13.31 4.80
C GLY A 68 18.62 -13.18 4.86
#